data_AF-A0A3L6E6Q7-F1
#
_entry.id   AF-A0A3L6E6Q7-F1
#
_cell.length_a   1.000
_cell.length_b   1.000
_cell.length_c   1.000
_cell.angle_alpha   90.00
_cell.angle_beta   90.00
_cell.angle_gamma   90.00
#
_symmetry.space_group_name_H-M   'P 1'
#
loop_
_entity.id
_entity.type
_entity.pdbx_description
1 polymer ?
#
loop_
_entity_poly.entity_id
_entity_poly.type
_entity_poly.pdbx_seq_one_letter_code
_entity_poly.pdbx_strand_id
1 'polypeptide(L)'
;MAALISALLFAALLVAAQYVVRLIHSFLWVPLRLERRFQRQGIRWPPRSLVSGNTADYRDLLATARSPPVSSFRHDGVVARATPSMRSGWHGTAGRSCTGLDPIRGW
;
A
#
# COMPACT_ATOMS: atom_id res chain seq x y z
N MET A 1 40.30 -4.59 -32.07
CA MET A 1 38.86 -4.92 -32.12
C MET A 1 38.35 -5.57 -30.84
N ALA A 2 38.92 -6.69 -30.37
CA ALA A 2 38.47 -7.38 -29.15
C ALA A 2 38.44 -6.49 -27.89
N ALA A 3 39.50 -5.71 -27.62
CA ALA A 3 39.55 -4.81 -26.47
C ALA A 3 38.46 -3.71 -26.48
N LEU A 4 38.13 -3.18 -27.66
CA LEU A 4 37.05 -2.19 -27.82
C LEU A 4 35.68 -2.83 -27.55
N ILE A 5 35.45 -4.04 -28.06
CA ILE A 5 34.21 -4.79 -27.83
C ILE A 5 34.07 -5.11 -26.33
N SER A 6 35.13 -5.60 -25.68
CA SER A 6 35.12 -5.87 -24.23
C SER A 6 34.85 -4.61 -23.41
N ALA A 7 35.43 -3.47 -23.78
CA ALA A 7 35.18 -2.19 -23.12
C ALA A 7 33.72 -1.73 -23.27
N LEU A 8 33.14 -1.88 -24.47
CA LEU A 8 31.74 -1.55 -24.73
C LEU A 8 30.77 -2.45 -23.94
N LEU A 9 31.04 -3.75 -23.87
CA LEU A 9 30.25 -4.69 -23.08
C LEU A 9 30.33 -4.36 -21.58
N PHE A 10 31.52 -4.02 -21.08
CA PHE A 10 31.69 -3.62 -19.70
C PHE A 10 30.94 -2.33 -19.37
N ALA A 11 31.00 -1.32 -20.26
CA ALA A 11 30.23 -0.09 -20.10
C ALA A 11 28.71 -0.35 -20.12
N ALA A 12 28.22 -1.20 -21.02
CA ALA A 12 26.82 -1.59 -21.07
C ALA A 12 26.37 -2.31 -19.78
N LEU A 13 27.21 -3.19 -19.23
CA LEU A 13 26.95 -3.88 -17.97
C LEU A 13 26.84 -2.90 -16.81
N LEU A 14 27.74 -1.92 -16.71
CA LEU A 14 27.69 -0.88 -15.69
C LEU A 14 26.40 -0.06 -15.79
N VAL A 15 26.01 0.30 -17.02
CA VAL A 15 24.76 1.03 -17.26
C VAL A 15 23.56 0.19 -16.80
N ALA A 16 23.49 -1.08 -17.18
CA ALA A 16 22.42 -1.99 -16.79
C ALA A 16 22.37 -2.16 -15.26
N ALA A 17 23.52 -2.35 -14.60
CA ALA A 17 23.61 -2.44 -13.15
C ALA A 17 23.07 -1.18 -12.45
N GLN A 18 23.40 0.00 -12.97
CA GLN A 18 22.85 1.28 -12.48
C GLN A 18 21.31 1.28 -12.54
N TYR A 19 20.72 0.77 -13.62
CA TYR A 19 19.27 0.75 -13.82
C TYR A 19 18.62 -0.21 -12.84
N VAL A 20 19.20 -1.40 -12.67
CA VAL A 20 18.72 -2.39 -11.70
C VAL A 20 18.75 -1.83 -10.28
N VAL A 21 19.82 -1.16 -9.87
CA VAL A 21 19.91 -0.51 -8.55
C VAL A 21 18.82 0.55 -8.37
N ARG A 22 18.57 1.38 -9.39
CA ARG A 22 17.49 2.39 -9.35
C ARG A 22 16.11 1.75 -9.25
N LEU A 23 15.88 0.63 -9.95
CA LEU A 23 14.64 -0.13 -9.88
C LEU A 23 14.45 -0.70 -8.46
N ILE A 24 15.46 -1.37 -7.91
CA ILE A 24 15.39 -1.93 -6.55
C ILE A 24 15.11 -0.82 -5.53
N HIS A 25 15.81 0.31 -5.62
CA HIS A 25 15.57 1.43 -4.73
C HIS A 25 14.13 1.97 -4.84
N SER A 26 13.62 2.16 -6.06
CA SER A 26 12.29 2.73 -6.27
C SER A 26 11.16 1.76 -5.90
N PHE A 27 11.30 0.47 -6.27
CA PHE A 27 10.25 -0.53 -6.10
C PHE A 27 10.25 -1.22 -4.74
N LEU A 28 11.40 -1.34 -4.07
CA LEU A 28 11.50 -1.99 -2.76
C LEU A 28 11.79 -0.99 -1.65
N TRP A 29 12.79 -0.12 -1.82
CA TRP A 29 13.26 0.73 -0.71
C TRP A 29 12.28 1.85 -0.35
N VAL A 30 11.81 2.61 -1.35
CA VAL A 30 10.84 3.69 -1.14
C VAL A 30 9.57 3.20 -0.42
N PRO A 31 8.89 2.12 -0.89
CA PRO A 31 7.68 1.66 -0.21
C PRO A 31 7.94 1.06 1.16
N LEU A 32 9.04 0.33 1.37
CA LEU A 32 9.38 -0.22 2.69
C LEU A 32 9.64 0.91 3.70
N ARG A 33 10.29 1.99 3.26
CA ARG A 33 10.51 3.19 4.09
C ARG A 33 9.19 3.85 4.47
N LEU A 34 8.24 3.91 3.53
CA LEU A 34 6.93 4.49 3.76
C LEU A 34 6.10 3.65 4.74
N GLU A 35 6.11 2.32 4.56
CA GLU A 35 5.46 1.39 5.47
C GLU A 35 5.98 1.53 6.89
N ARG A 36 7.32 1.57 7.09
CA ARG A 36 7.92 1.81 8.42
C ARG A 36 7.54 3.16 9.02
N ARG A 37 7.31 4.20 8.20
CA ARG A 37 6.83 5.50 8.69
C ARG A 37 5.38 5.41 9.16
N PHE A 38 4.51 4.77 8.39
CA PHE A 38 3.10 4.58 8.78
C PHE A 38 2.94 3.67 10.00
N GLN A 39 3.74 2.60 10.11
CA GLN A 39 3.75 1.74 11.29
C GLN A 39 4.09 2.52 12.57
N ARG A 40 5.02 3.47 12.48
CA ARG A 40 5.35 4.38 13.61
C ARG A 40 4.22 5.35 13.96
N GLN A 41 3.32 5.63 13.02
CA GLN A 41 2.11 6.43 13.23
C GLN A 41 0.92 5.57 13.72
N GLY A 42 1.14 4.28 14.01
CA GLY A 42 0.08 3.34 14.39
C GLY A 42 -0.81 2.89 13.23
N ILE A 43 -0.47 3.27 11.99
CA ILE A 43 -1.20 2.89 10.78
C ILE A 43 -0.56 1.61 10.23
N ARG A 44 -1.21 0.48 10.51
CA ARG A 44 -0.78 -0.83 10.04
C ARG A 44 -1.49 -1.15 8.72
N TRP A 45 -0.74 -1.07 7.63
CA TRP A 45 -1.23 -1.45 6.30
C TRP A 45 -1.21 -2.99 6.12
N PRO A 46 -2.00 -3.51 5.17
CA PRO A 46 -1.94 -4.92 4.76
C PRO A 46 -0.56 -5.26 4.21
N PRO A 47 -0.10 -6.52 4.37
CA PRO A 47 1.18 -6.95 3.87
C PRO A 47 1.29 -6.71 2.35
N ARG A 48 2.43 -6.15 1.94
CA ARG A 48 2.68 -5.77 0.54
C ARG A 48 3.05 -7.02 -0.28
N SER A 49 2.37 -7.22 -1.42
CA SER A 49 2.85 -8.09 -2.50
C SER A 49 3.67 -7.27 -3.50
N LEU A 50 4.85 -7.76 -3.90
CA LEU A 50 5.78 -7.04 -4.78
C LEU A 50 5.28 -6.94 -6.24
N VAL A 51 4.45 -7.88 -6.69
CA VAL A 51 4.07 -8.01 -8.10
C VAL A 51 2.66 -7.48 -8.37
N SER A 52 1.68 -7.86 -7.54
CA SER A 52 0.27 -7.48 -7.70
C SER A 52 -0.21 -6.49 -6.65
N GLY A 53 0.58 -6.22 -5.60
CA GLY A 53 0.10 -5.53 -4.42
C GLY A 53 -1.06 -6.28 -3.74
N ASN A 54 -1.91 -5.54 -3.03
CA ASN A 54 -3.13 -6.07 -2.39
C ASN A 54 -4.36 -6.01 -3.32
N THR A 55 -4.16 -5.95 -4.64
CA THR A 55 -5.26 -5.69 -5.58
C THR A 55 -6.30 -6.81 -5.61
N ALA A 56 -5.86 -8.07 -5.53
CA ALA A 56 -6.76 -9.22 -5.42
C ALA A 56 -7.56 -9.15 -4.10
N ASP A 57 -6.85 -9.05 -2.97
CA ASP A 57 -7.48 -8.94 -1.65
C ASP A 57 -8.49 -7.77 -1.57
N TYR A 58 -8.15 -6.63 -2.17
CA TYR A 58 -9.04 -5.46 -2.22
C TYR A 58 -10.27 -5.70 -3.10
N ARG A 59 -10.12 -6.40 -4.23
CA ARG A 59 -11.26 -6.79 -5.09
C ARG A 59 -12.19 -7.75 -4.38
N ASP A 60 -11.64 -8.74 -3.68
CA ASP A 60 -12.42 -9.69 -2.89
C ASP A 60 -13.16 -8.97 -1.77
N LEU A 61 -12.47 -8.07 -1.06
CA LEU A 61 -13.08 -7.22 -0.03
C LEU A 61 -14.24 -6.38 -0.58
N LEU A 62 -14.07 -5.82 -1.78
CA LEU A 62 -15.08 -5.02 -2.46
C LEU A 62 -16.28 -5.88 -2.91
N ALA A 63 -16.02 -7.08 -3.41
CA ALA A 63 -17.06 -8.03 -3.81
C ALA A 63 -17.88 -8.47 -2.58
N THR A 64 -17.22 -8.81 -1.47
CA THR A 64 -17.89 -9.14 -0.20
C THR A 64 -18.72 -7.98 0.35
N ALA A 65 -18.23 -6.75 0.25
CA ALA A 65 -18.99 -5.59 0.75
C ALA A 65 -20.22 -5.26 -0.11
N ARG A 66 -20.18 -5.58 -1.41
CA ARG A 66 -21.26 -5.33 -2.36
C ARG A 66 -22.26 -6.48 -2.51
N SER A 67 -21.91 -7.68 -2.05
CA SER A 67 -22.77 -8.86 -2.19
C SER A 67 -24.10 -8.82 -1.42
N PRO A 68 -24.23 -8.21 -0.21
CA PRO A 68 -25.51 -8.18 0.49
C PRO A 68 -26.50 -7.28 -0.26
N PRO A 69 -27.82 -7.48 -0.16
CA PRO A 69 -28.81 -6.49 -0.58
C PRO A 69 -28.72 -5.23 0.31
N VAL A 70 -28.95 -4.03 -0.25
CA VAL A 70 -29.04 -2.81 0.56
C VAL A 70 -30.41 -2.82 1.25
N SER A 71 -30.47 -3.26 2.51
CA SER A 71 -31.74 -3.34 3.24
C SER A 71 -32.35 -1.98 3.56
N SER A 72 -31.55 -0.90 3.57
CA SER A 72 -32.00 0.50 3.69
C SER A 72 -30.89 1.47 3.26
N PHE A 73 -31.24 2.67 2.79
CA PHE A 73 -30.31 3.78 2.51
C PHE A 73 -29.73 4.42 3.79
N ARG A 74 -29.54 3.65 4.86
CA ARG A 74 -28.81 4.14 6.03
C ARG A 74 -27.33 4.30 5.71
N HIS A 75 -26.73 5.32 6.30
CA HIS A 75 -25.32 5.65 6.15
C HIS A 75 -24.42 4.42 6.32
N ASP A 76 -24.68 3.58 7.32
CA ASP A 76 -23.86 2.39 7.62
C ASP A 76 -23.82 1.34 6.48
N GLY A 77 -24.92 1.21 5.73
CA GLY A 77 -25.03 0.26 4.61
C GLY A 77 -24.38 0.77 3.32
N VAL A 78 -24.43 2.08 3.10
CA VAL A 78 -23.84 2.75 1.92
C VAL A 78 -22.33 2.94 2.09
N VAL A 79 -21.89 3.40 3.27
CA VAL A 79 -20.47 3.63 3.60
C VAL A 79 -19.68 2.31 3.54
N ALA A 80 -20.27 1.20 4.03
CA ALA A 80 -19.63 -0.11 3.96
C ALA A 80 -19.33 -0.57 2.53
N ARG A 81 -20.15 -0.18 1.54
CA ARG A 81 -19.92 -0.49 0.11
C ARG A 81 -18.98 0.47 -0.58
N ALA A 82 -19.06 1.75 -0.23
CA ALA A 82 -18.21 2.79 -0.80
C ALA A 82 -16.76 2.66 -0.29
N THR A 83 -16.60 2.26 0.96
CA THR A 83 -15.30 2.17 1.64
C THR A 83 -15.23 0.88 2.49
N PRO A 84 -15.09 -0.29 1.84
CA PRO A 84 -15.10 -1.58 2.54
C PRO A 84 -13.96 -1.74 3.55
N SER A 85 -12.86 -1.03 3.36
CA SER A 85 -11.71 -1.01 4.27
C SER A 85 -12.03 -0.49 5.68
N MET A 86 -13.04 0.37 5.83
CA MET A 86 -13.45 0.90 7.15
C MET A 86 -14.17 -0.14 7.99
N ARG A 87 -14.91 -1.05 7.35
CA ARG A 87 -15.70 -2.07 8.03
C ARG A 87 -14.95 -3.38 8.24
N SER A 88 -14.00 -3.71 7.37
CA SER A 88 -13.28 -4.99 7.38
C SER A 88 -12.19 -5.15 8.45
N GLY A 89 -12.09 -4.23 9.40
CA GLY A 89 -11.03 -4.25 10.43
C GLY A 89 -9.64 -3.86 9.91
N TRP A 90 -9.49 -3.58 8.62
CA TRP A 90 -8.26 -3.02 8.04
C TRP A 90 -7.92 -1.66 8.64
N HIS A 91 -8.94 -0.85 8.92
CA HIS A 91 -8.83 0.37 9.72
C HIS A 91 -9.19 0.18 11.19
N GLY A 92 -9.40 -1.05 11.70
CA GLY A 92 -9.74 -1.27 13.11
C GLY A 92 -8.64 -0.78 14.08
N THR A 93 -7.40 -0.64 13.59
CA THR A 93 -6.28 -0.02 14.30
C THR A 93 -6.06 1.45 13.92
N ALA A 94 -6.24 1.84 12.65
CA ALA A 94 -6.11 3.24 12.20
C ALA A 94 -7.26 4.14 12.67
N GLY A 95 -8.46 3.56 12.83
CA GLY A 95 -9.61 4.21 13.44
C GLY A 95 -9.34 4.54 14.90
N ARG A 96 -8.52 3.77 15.62
CA ARG A 96 -8.08 4.09 17.00
C ARG A 96 -7.06 5.23 17.06
N SER A 97 -6.25 5.45 16.03
CA SER A 97 -5.36 6.61 15.97
C SER A 97 -6.10 7.89 15.55
N CYS A 98 -7.14 7.80 14.73
CA CYS A 98 -8.01 8.95 14.42
C CYS A 98 -9.03 9.25 15.53
N THR A 99 -9.52 8.23 16.26
CA THR A 99 -10.35 8.40 17.47
C THR A 99 -9.53 8.62 18.74
N GLY A 100 -8.21 8.52 18.64
CA GLY A 100 -7.23 8.89 19.67
C GLY A 100 -6.68 10.31 19.48
N LEU A 101 -7.30 11.12 18.61
CA LEU A 101 -7.37 12.55 18.90
C LEU A 101 -8.29 12.66 20.12
N ASP A 102 -7.68 12.72 21.30
CA ASP A 102 -8.35 13.16 22.51
C ASP A 102 -9.28 14.33 22.14
N PRO A 103 -10.55 14.33 22.58
CA PRO A 103 -11.31 15.57 22.53
C PRO A 103 -10.50 16.56 23.36
N ILE A 104 -9.96 17.59 22.71
CA ILE A 104 -9.32 18.71 23.38
C ILE A 104 -10.33 19.20 24.43
N ARG A 105 -10.09 18.83 25.69
CA ARG A 105 -10.78 19.38 26.85
C ARG A 105 -10.22 20.78 27.06
N GLY A 106 -11.11 21.77 27.02
CA GLY A 106 -10.80 23.20 27.15
C GLY A 106 -10.49 23.76 25.77
N TRP A 107 -11.38 24.51 25.14
CA TRP A 107 -12.12 25.67 25.63
C TRP A 107 -13.57 25.68 25.16
#